data_AF-A0A2W6N8E9-F1
#
_entry.id   AF-A0A2W6N8E9-F1
#
_cell.length_a   1.000
_cell.length_b   1.000
_cell.length_c   1.000
_cell.angle_alpha   90.00
_cell.angle_beta   90.00
_cell.angle_gamma   90.00
#
_symmetry.space_group_name_H-M   'P 1'
#
loop_
_entity.id
_entity.type
_entity.pdbx_description
1 polymer ?
#
loop_
_entity_poly.entity_id
_entity_poly.type
_entity_poly.pdbx_seq_one_letter_code
_entity_poly.pdbx_strand_id
1 'polypeptide(L)'
;MNDQQLKKLFYSEEMEQIRQNYYNEAYRQGKFDEALEKGQGKEVFNWQNDDFSIWKDRVWYSDKDQYHIGIEGYMGFENMTQAIECYEQFNEAFKQYIEQSGGLKQKNLGWHKVYSVRAVNVTYENECYWVFLDGYKSEEISDLYWYMCDVIEQLKQVNESL
;
A
#
# COMPACT_ATOMS: atom_id res chain seq x y z
N MET A 1 -22.33 -30.13 35.80
CA MET A 1 -22.17 -28.86 36.54
C MET A 1 -23.37 -27.98 36.19
N ASN A 2 -24.09 -27.44 37.18
CA ASN A 2 -25.25 -26.58 36.86
C ASN A 2 -24.80 -25.15 36.49
N ASP A 3 -25.68 -24.38 35.85
CA ASP A 3 -25.38 -23.01 35.40
C ASP A 3 -24.88 -22.08 36.52
N GLN A 4 -25.37 -22.23 37.74
CA GLN A 4 -24.89 -21.44 38.88
C GLN A 4 -23.47 -21.81 39.31
N GLN A 5 -23.12 -23.10 39.23
CA GLN A 5 -21.77 -23.58 39.53
C GLN A 5 -20.78 -23.16 38.42
N LEU A 6 -21.20 -23.22 37.16
CA LEU A 6 -20.45 -22.70 36.01
C LEU A 6 -20.18 -21.20 36.13
N LYS A 7 -21.20 -20.41 36.48
CA LYS A 7 -21.03 -18.96 36.71
C LYS A 7 -20.07 -18.69 37.87
N LYS A 8 -20.22 -19.38 39.00
CA LYS A 8 -19.30 -19.21 40.14
C LYS A 8 -17.85 -19.54 39.77
N LEU A 9 -17.64 -20.61 39.02
CA LEU A 9 -16.31 -20.98 38.53
C LEU A 9 -15.75 -19.90 37.58
N PHE A 10 -16.54 -19.46 36.61
CA PHE A 10 -16.12 -18.45 35.63
C PHE A 10 -15.79 -17.09 36.26
N TYR A 11 -16.46 -16.72 37.36
CA TYR A 11 -16.19 -15.50 38.13
C TYR A 11 -15.24 -15.68 39.31
N SER A 12 -14.64 -16.85 39.48
CA SER A 12 -13.61 -17.08 40.51
C SER A 12 -12.33 -16.30 40.22
N GLU A 13 -11.50 -16.12 41.25
CA GLU A 13 -10.16 -15.52 41.14
C GLU A 13 -9.25 -16.36 40.22
N GLU A 14 -9.36 -17.69 40.29
CA GLU A 14 -8.58 -18.62 39.45
C GLU A 14 -8.85 -18.42 37.95
N MET A 15 -10.07 -18.03 37.59
CA MET A 15 -10.48 -17.79 36.21
C MET A 15 -10.29 -16.33 35.75
N GLU A 16 -9.81 -15.44 36.62
CA GLU A 16 -9.72 -14.02 36.33
C GLU A 16 -8.80 -13.72 35.15
N GLN A 17 -7.60 -14.31 35.12
CA GLN A 17 -6.66 -14.10 34.02
C GLN A 17 -7.21 -14.60 32.68
N ILE A 18 -7.89 -15.75 32.69
CA ILE A 18 -8.50 -16.34 31.49
C ILE A 18 -9.64 -15.44 31.00
N ARG A 19 -10.47 -14.93 31.92
CA ARG A 19 -11.57 -14.02 31.61
C ARG A 19 -11.08 -12.68 31.07
N GLN A 20 -10.01 -12.11 31.65
CA GLN A 20 -9.38 -10.90 31.15
C GLN A 20 -8.78 -11.11 29.76
N ASN A 21 -8.08 -12.23 29.53
CA ASN A 21 -7.56 -12.58 28.21
C ASN A 21 -8.69 -12.72 27.19
N TYR A 22 -9.77 -13.42 27.54
CA TYR A 22 -10.96 -13.56 26.69
C TYR A 22 -11.59 -12.21 26.35
N TYR A 23 -11.76 -11.30 27.32
CA TYR A 23 -12.29 -9.96 27.05
C TYR A 23 -11.33 -9.11 26.20
N ASN A 24 -10.02 -9.23 26.43
CA ASN A 24 -9.01 -8.53 25.63
C ASN A 24 -8.97 -9.05 24.19
N GLU A 25 -9.09 -10.36 23.99
CA GLU A 25 -9.19 -10.99 22.67
C GLU A 25 -10.49 -10.60 21.97
N ALA A 26 -11.64 -10.69 22.66
CA ALA A 26 -12.92 -10.26 22.11
C ALA A 26 -12.94 -8.76 21.75
N TYR A 27 -12.32 -7.91 22.58
CA TYR A 27 -12.15 -6.49 22.30
C TYR A 27 -11.25 -6.25 21.08
N ARG A 28 -10.12 -6.96 20.98
CA ARG A 28 -9.22 -6.90 19.81
C ARG A 28 -9.91 -7.38 18.54
N GLN A 29 -10.69 -8.46 18.62
CA GLN A 29 -11.44 -9.01 17.51
C GLN A 29 -12.54 -8.04 17.07
N GLY A 30 -13.30 -7.46 18.01
CA GLY A 30 -14.28 -6.41 17.69
C GLY A 30 -13.62 -5.18 17.05
N LYS A 31 -12.41 -4.81 17.46
CA LYS A 31 -11.64 -3.73 16.81
C LYS A 31 -11.12 -4.10 15.42
N PHE A 32 -10.74 -5.36 15.23
CA PHE A 32 -10.33 -5.89 13.93
C PHE A 32 -11.51 -5.95 12.96
N ASP A 33 -12.65 -6.46 13.40
CA ASP A 33 -13.89 -6.55 12.61
C ASP A 33 -14.41 -5.14 12.26
N GLU A 34 -14.42 -4.20 13.22
CA GLU A 34 -14.75 -2.79 13.00
C GLU A 34 -13.77 -2.13 12.01
N ALA A 35 -12.49 -2.48 12.07
CA ALA A 35 -11.48 -2.00 11.12
C ALA A 35 -11.63 -2.63 9.74
N LEU A 36 -12.08 -3.89 9.65
CA LEU A 36 -12.35 -4.58 8.38
C LEU A 36 -13.58 -3.99 7.68
N GLU A 37 -14.62 -3.66 8.45
CA GLU A 37 -15.82 -2.98 7.94
C GLU A 37 -15.55 -1.54 7.49
N LYS A 38 -14.63 -0.83 8.17
CA LYS A 38 -14.23 0.55 7.81
C LYS A 38 -13.06 0.63 6.83
N GLY A 39 -12.35 -0.46 6.62
CA GLY A 39 -11.10 -0.56 5.85
C GLY A 39 -11.31 -0.87 4.38
N GLN A 40 -12.40 -0.38 3.77
CA GLN A 40 -12.53 -0.45 2.32
C GLN A 40 -11.63 0.61 1.70
N GLY A 41 -10.51 0.16 1.13
CA GLY A 41 -9.66 0.99 0.30
C GLY A 41 -10.48 1.66 -0.80
N LYS A 42 -10.34 2.97 -0.92
CA LYS A 42 -11.00 3.75 -1.95
C LYS A 42 -9.97 4.10 -3.02
N GLU A 43 -10.25 3.75 -4.26
CA GLU A 43 -9.50 4.28 -5.39
C GLU A 43 -9.74 5.79 -5.50
N VAL A 44 -8.65 6.56 -5.54
CA VAL A 44 -8.67 8.02 -5.62
C VAL A 44 -8.14 8.56 -6.94
N PHE A 45 -7.36 7.77 -7.67
CA PHE A 45 -6.88 8.08 -9.00
C PHE A 45 -6.72 6.79 -9.80
N ASN A 46 -7.11 6.82 -11.06
CA ASN A 46 -7.07 5.70 -11.99
C ASN A 46 -6.56 6.20 -13.33
N TRP A 47 -5.66 5.45 -13.95
CA TRP A 47 -5.10 5.79 -15.24
C TRP A 47 -4.92 4.53 -16.08
N GLN A 48 -5.29 4.64 -17.37
CA GLN A 48 -5.28 3.56 -18.34
C GLN A 48 -6.09 2.31 -17.93
N ASN A 49 -7.35 2.49 -17.53
CA ASN A 49 -8.28 1.36 -17.24
C ASN A 49 -7.72 0.36 -16.21
N ASP A 50 -7.28 0.86 -15.05
CA ASP A 50 -6.75 0.09 -13.92
C ASP A 50 -5.27 -0.34 -14.03
N ASP A 51 -4.59 -0.09 -15.17
CA ASP A 51 -3.15 -0.36 -15.31
C ASP A 51 -2.34 0.33 -14.20
N PHE A 52 -2.74 1.55 -13.85
CA PHE A 52 -2.22 2.29 -12.70
C PHE A 52 -3.36 2.86 -11.86
N SER A 53 -3.28 2.63 -10.56
CA SER A 53 -4.27 3.10 -9.61
C SER A 53 -3.61 3.63 -8.34
N ILE A 54 -4.21 4.64 -7.73
CA ILE A 54 -3.84 5.15 -6.41
C ILE A 54 -5.00 4.87 -5.49
N TRP A 55 -4.69 4.21 -4.40
CA TRP A 55 -5.66 3.80 -3.41
C TRP A 55 -5.42 4.55 -2.12
N LYS A 56 -6.51 4.83 -1.43
CA LYS A 56 -6.57 5.45 -0.13
C LYS A 56 -7.25 4.49 0.83
N ASP A 57 -6.47 3.98 1.76
CA ASP A 57 -6.93 3.14 2.86
C ASP A 57 -6.99 3.95 4.15
N ARG A 58 -7.71 3.44 5.15
CA ARG A 58 -7.49 3.82 6.54
C ARG A 58 -6.49 2.88 7.18
N VAL A 59 -5.54 3.45 7.92
CA VAL A 59 -4.66 2.65 8.78
C VAL A 59 -5.51 2.02 9.88
N TRP A 60 -5.58 0.69 9.94
CA TRP A 60 -6.51 -0.02 10.83
C TRP A 60 -6.37 0.31 12.34
N TYR A 61 -5.21 0.80 12.76
CA TYR A 61 -4.91 1.20 14.14
C TYR A 61 -4.85 2.73 14.35
N SER A 62 -5.27 3.54 13.38
CA SER A 62 -5.16 5.00 13.43
C SER A 62 -6.31 5.68 12.70
N ASP A 63 -6.61 6.93 13.08
CA ASP A 63 -7.52 7.80 12.31
C ASP A 63 -6.87 8.37 11.04
N LYS A 64 -5.65 7.97 10.75
CA LYS A 64 -4.90 8.43 9.59
C LYS A 64 -5.22 7.63 8.33
N ASP A 65 -5.20 8.35 7.22
CA ASP A 65 -5.23 7.77 5.90
C ASP A 65 -3.84 7.24 5.51
N GLN A 66 -3.82 6.21 4.68
CA GLN A 66 -2.62 5.69 4.04
C GLN A 66 -2.90 5.49 2.56
N TYR A 67 -1.98 5.95 1.73
CA TYR A 67 -2.04 5.89 0.29
C TYR A 67 -1.08 4.83 -0.23
N HIS A 68 -1.45 4.15 -1.30
CA HIS A 68 -0.55 3.23 -2.01
C HIS A 68 -0.79 3.26 -3.52
N ILE A 69 0.21 2.82 -4.29
CA ILE A 69 0.13 2.68 -5.74
C ILE A 69 -0.16 1.22 -6.09
N GLY A 70 -1.19 0.97 -6.89
CA GLY A 70 -1.42 -0.28 -7.60
C GLY A 70 -0.92 -0.13 -9.04
N ILE A 71 -0.17 -1.12 -9.52
CA ILE A 71 0.22 -1.25 -10.93
C ILE A 71 -0.17 -2.67 -11.35
N GLU A 72 -0.77 -2.81 -12.52
CA GLU A 72 -1.09 -4.12 -13.06
C GLU A 72 0.18 -4.96 -13.26
N GLY A 73 0.20 -6.16 -12.67
CA GLY A 73 1.39 -7.03 -12.66
C GLY A 73 1.76 -7.65 -14.02
N TYR A 74 0.96 -7.44 -15.06
CA TYR A 74 1.15 -8.04 -16.39
C TYR A 74 1.20 -6.99 -17.51
N MET A 75 1.84 -5.85 -17.25
CA MET A 75 2.17 -4.88 -18.30
C MET A 75 3.44 -5.32 -19.04
N GLY A 76 3.27 -5.74 -20.30
CA GLY A 76 4.37 -6.08 -21.20
C GLY A 76 4.69 -4.93 -22.17
N PHE A 77 5.96 -4.59 -22.31
CA PHE A 77 6.43 -3.53 -23.21
C PHE A 77 7.33 -4.09 -24.31
N GLU A 78 7.22 -3.54 -25.53
CA GLU A 78 8.06 -3.96 -26.67
C GLU A 78 9.54 -3.60 -26.42
N ASN A 79 9.79 -2.47 -25.76
CA ASN A 79 11.12 -2.03 -25.37
C ASN A 79 11.08 -1.18 -24.09
N MET A 80 12.25 -1.00 -23.47
CA MET A 80 12.38 -0.23 -22.23
C MET A 80 12.02 1.25 -22.37
N THR A 81 12.22 1.85 -23.54
CA THR A 81 11.82 3.25 -23.78
C THR A 81 10.31 3.40 -23.64
N GLN A 82 9.53 2.49 -24.23
CA GLN A 82 8.07 2.47 -24.10
C GLN A 82 7.63 2.31 -22.64
N ALA A 83 8.30 1.44 -21.87
CA ALA A 83 8.03 1.26 -20.45
C ALA A 83 8.26 2.57 -19.66
N ILE A 84 9.41 3.22 -19.90
CA ILE A 84 9.75 4.50 -19.25
C ILE A 84 8.73 5.58 -19.60
N GLU A 85 8.39 5.74 -20.88
CA GLU A 85 7.41 6.73 -21.35
C GLU A 85 6.03 6.52 -20.70
N CYS A 86 5.58 5.26 -20.57
CA CYS A 86 4.32 4.93 -19.92
C CYS A 86 4.32 5.39 -18.45
N TYR A 87 5.39 5.07 -17.70
CA TYR A 87 5.51 5.46 -16.29
C TYR A 87 5.64 6.98 -16.11
N GLU A 88 6.32 7.67 -17.03
CA GLU A 88 6.42 9.13 -17.04
C GLU A 88 5.06 9.80 -17.30
N GLN A 89 4.29 9.30 -18.26
CA GLN A 89 2.94 9.79 -18.56
C GLN A 89 1.99 9.60 -17.38
N PHE A 90 2.03 8.42 -16.75
CA PHE A 90 1.30 8.16 -15.51
C PHE A 90 1.68 9.17 -14.42
N ASN A 91 2.98 9.35 -14.16
CA ASN A 91 3.44 10.20 -13.07
C ASN A 91 3.13 11.69 -13.29
N GLU A 92 3.11 12.15 -14.54
CA GLU A 92 2.67 13.50 -14.90
C GLU A 92 1.15 13.67 -14.70
N ALA A 93 0.34 12.71 -15.13
CA ALA A 93 -1.10 12.73 -14.88
C ALA A 93 -1.42 12.69 -13.37
N PHE A 94 -0.68 11.87 -12.62
CA PHE A 94 -0.83 11.79 -11.17
C PHE A 94 -0.42 13.10 -10.48
N LYS A 95 0.67 13.74 -10.92
CA LYS A 95 1.05 15.07 -10.43
C LYS A 95 -0.07 16.09 -10.64
N GLN A 96 -0.67 16.13 -11.83
CA GLN A 96 -1.79 17.03 -12.11
C GLN A 96 -2.98 16.79 -11.17
N TYR A 97 -3.27 15.52 -10.88
CA TYR A 97 -4.28 15.15 -9.88
C TYR A 97 -3.95 15.67 -8.47
N ILE A 98 -2.70 15.51 -8.01
CA ILE A 98 -2.26 16.00 -6.68
C ILE A 98 -2.35 17.53 -6.60
N GLU A 99 -1.91 18.23 -7.64
CA GLU A 99 -1.95 19.69 -7.72
C GLU A 99 -3.39 20.21 -7.65
N GLN A 100 -4.34 19.54 -8.29
CA GLN A 100 -5.77 19.87 -8.21
C GLN A 100 -6.39 19.55 -6.84
N SER A 101 -5.79 18.63 -6.08
CA SER A 101 -6.34 18.06 -4.84
C SER A 101 -5.73 18.63 -3.55
N GLY A 102 -4.87 19.64 -3.64
CA GLY A 102 -4.24 20.28 -2.47
C GLY A 102 -2.80 20.73 -2.65
N GLY A 103 -2.18 20.43 -3.80
CA GLY A 103 -0.83 20.87 -4.13
C GLY A 103 0.23 19.81 -3.84
N LEU A 104 1.24 19.72 -4.70
CA LEU A 104 2.36 18.80 -4.51
C LEU A 104 3.26 19.29 -3.37
N LYS A 105 3.42 18.45 -2.33
CA LYS A 105 4.33 18.76 -1.22
C LYS A 105 5.78 18.45 -1.59
N GLN A 106 6.70 19.15 -0.93
CA GLN A 106 8.13 18.92 -1.10
C GLN A 106 8.50 17.47 -0.75
N LYS A 107 9.52 16.95 -1.46
CA LYS A 107 10.07 15.62 -1.23
C LYS A 107 10.50 15.47 0.23
N ASN A 108 9.93 14.49 0.92
CA ASN A 108 10.36 14.15 2.27
C ASN A 108 11.69 13.39 2.22
N LEU A 109 12.79 14.05 2.60
CA LEU A 109 14.14 13.48 2.57
C LEU A 109 14.43 12.53 3.76
N GLY A 110 13.57 12.51 4.79
CA GLY A 110 13.70 11.64 5.97
C GLY A 110 13.31 10.19 5.72
N TRP A 111 13.13 9.83 4.46
CA TRP A 111 12.67 8.51 4.06
C TRP A 111 13.78 7.48 4.24
N HIS A 112 13.67 6.65 5.28
CA HIS A 112 14.52 5.47 5.41
C HIS A 112 14.08 4.47 4.35
N LYS A 113 14.84 4.43 3.26
CA LYS A 113 14.82 3.46 2.18
C LYS A 113 14.93 2.03 2.73
N VAL A 114 13.85 1.46 3.26
CA VAL A 114 13.77 0.02 3.60
C VAL A 114 13.42 -0.73 2.33
N TYR A 115 14.37 -0.78 1.40
CA TYR A 115 14.23 -1.59 0.19
C TYR A 115 14.80 -2.97 0.47
N SER A 116 14.00 -4.01 0.19
CA SER A 116 14.58 -5.33 -0.03
C SER A 116 15.02 -5.39 -1.50
N VAL A 117 16.30 -5.04 -1.73
CA VAL A 117 17.15 -5.45 -2.86
C VAL A 117 17.02 -4.72 -4.23
N ARG A 118 15.89 -4.16 -4.67
CA ARG A 118 15.77 -3.15 -5.78
C ARG A 118 14.29 -2.86 -5.98
N ALA A 119 13.86 -1.60 -5.98
CA ALA A 119 12.43 -1.25 -6.08
C ALA A 119 11.81 -1.65 -7.43
N VAL A 120 12.65 -1.93 -8.44
CA VAL A 120 12.27 -2.32 -9.80
C VAL A 120 12.99 -3.61 -10.17
N ASN A 121 12.26 -4.64 -10.58
CA ASN A 121 12.78 -5.83 -11.25
C ASN A 121 12.27 -5.84 -12.69
N VAL A 122 13.18 -6.03 -13.66
CA VAL A 122 12.85 -6.09 -15.09
C VAL A 122 13.24 -7.45 -15.62
N THR A 123 12.29 -8.16 -16.23
CA THR A 123 12.57 -9.41 -16.95
C THR A 123 12.23 -9.26 -18.42
N TYR A 124 13.01 -9.93 -19.28
CA TYR A 124 12.71 -10.03 -20.71
C TYR A 124 12.29 -11.46 -21.04
N GLU A 125 11.01 -11.64 -21.33
CA GLU A 125 10.41 -12.94 -21.61
C GLU A 125 9.32 -12.80 -22.67
N ASN A 126 9.23 -13.78 -23.58
CA ASN A 126 8.27 -13.80 -24.69
C ASN A 126 8.30 -12.52 -25.55
N GLU A 127 9.50 -12.04 -25.85
CA GLU A 127 9.75 -10.84 -26.67
C GLU A 127 9.28 -9.51 -26.05
N CYS A 128 8.95 -9.49 -24.77
CA CYS A 128 8.51 -8.31 -24.04
C CYS A 128 9.34 -8.07 -22.77
N TYR A 129 9.42 -6.81 -22.34
CA TYR A 129 9.93 -6.40 -21.04
C TYR A 129 8.78 -6.31 -20.03
N TRP A 130 8.97 -6.93 -18.86
CA TRP A 130 8.05 -6.92 -17.73
C TRP A 130 8.66 -6.15 -16.58
N VAL A 131 7.91 -5.22 -15.98
CA VAL A 131 8.36 -4.38 -14.87
C VAL A 131 7.59 -4.75 -13.61
N PHE A 132 8.31 -5.19 -12.57
CA PHE A 132 7.75 -5.51 -11.27
C PHE A 132 8.26 -4.50 -10.23
N LEU A 133 7.33 -3.94 -9.46
CA LEU A 133 7.66 -3.01 -8.39
C LEU A 133 7.35 -3.60 -7.01
N ASP A 134 8.16 -3.22 -6.02
CA ASP A 134 7.75 -3.33 -4.63
C ASP A 134 6.61 -2.34 -4.35
N GLY A 135 5.58 -2.78 -3.64
CA GLY A 135 4.49 -1.90 -3.22
C GLY A 135 4.99 -0.82 -2.24
N TYR A 136 4.60 0.44 -2.47
CA TYR A 136 4.91 1.55 -1.56
C TYR A 136 3.64 2.13 -0.92
N LYS A 137 3.71 2.42 0.39
CA LYS A 137 2.64 3.05 1.15
C LYS A 137 3.13 4.27 1.94
N SER A 138 2.36 5.36 1.95
CA SER A 138 2.64 6.55 2.76
C SER A 138 1.37 7.18 3.32
N GLU A 139 1.46 7.88 4.45
CA GLU A 139 0.36 8.75 4.93
C GLU A 139 0.21 10.02 4.06
N GLU A 140 1.20 10.34 3.22
CA GLU A 140 1.23 11.50 2.34
C GLU A 140 1.21 11.09 0.87
N ILE A 141 0.19 11.51 0.12
CA ILE A 141 0.03 11.17 -1.29
C ILE A 141 1.17 11.73 -2.17
N SER A 142 1.75 12.88 -1.79
CA SER A 142 2.90 13.47 -2.50
C SER A 142 4.12 12.55 -2.47
N ASP A 143 4.28 11.72 -1.44
CA ASP A 143 5.41 10.79 -1.35
C ASP A 143 5.32 9.69 -2.43
N LEU A 144 4.12 9.32 -2.86
CA LEU A 144 3.91 8.33 -3.92
C LEU A 144 4.43 8.87 -5.27
N TYR A 145 4.20 10.16 -5.55
CA TYR A 145 4.76 10.82 -6.73
C TYR A 145 6.30 10.78 -6.71
N TRP A 146 6.90 11.13 -5.56
CA TRP A 146 8.35 11.11 -5.41
C TRP A 146 8.95 9.71 -5.48
N TYR A 147 8.22 8.69 -5.01
CA TYR A 147 8.55 7.29 -5.19
C TYR A 147 8.59 6.92 -6.68
N MET A 148 7.58 7.29 -7.45
CA MET A 148 7.54 7.02 -8.89
C MET A 148 8.65 7.72 -9.67
N CYS A 149 9.06 8.93 -9.26
CA CYS A 149 10.25 9.55 -9.82
C CYS A 149 11.52 8.68 -9.62
N ASP A 150 11.69 8.06 -8.45
CA ASP A 150 12.83 7.19 -8.15
C ASP A 150 12.74 5.88 -8.96
N VAL A 151 11.53 5.32 -9.13
CA VAL A 151 11.27 4.16 -10.00
C VAL A 151 11.62 4.45 -11.47
N ILE A 152 11.16 5.58 -12.02
CA ILE A 152 11.45 6.00 -13.40
C ILE A 152 12.96 6.17 -13.61
N GLU A 153 13.65 6.76 -12.63
CA GLU A 153 15.10 6.91 -12.69
C GLU A 153 15.83 5.55 -12.67
N GLN A 154 15.37 4.60 -11.85
CA GLN A 154 15.90 3.23 -11.87
C GLN A 154 15.65 2.53 -13.21
N LEU A 155 14.47 2.71 -13.82
CA LEU A 155 14.18 2.17 -15.16
C LEU A 155 15.12 2.75 -16.23
N LYS A 156 15.41 4.04 -16.17
CA LYS A 156 16.38 4.69 -17.07
C LYS A 156 17.79 4.12 -16.90
N GLN A 157 18.24 3.94 -15.66
CA GLN A 157 19.55 3.33 -15.37
C GLN A 157 19.64 1.88 -15.86
N VAL A 158 18.56 1.11 -15.72
CA VAL A 158 18.48 -0.25 -16.28
C VAL A 158 18.58 -0.21 -17.80
N ASN A 159 17.83 0.67 -18.46
CA ASN A 159 17.86 0.83 -19.92
C ASN A 159 19.25 1.22 -20.45
N GLU A 160 19.99 2.06 -19.74
CA GLU A 160 21.38 2.40 -20.08
C GLU A 160 22.36 1.22 -19.93
N SER A 161 21.98 0.21 -19.16
CA SER A 161 22.80 -0.96 -18.84
C SER A 161 22.50 -2.19 -19.71
N LEU A 162 21.47 -2.13 -20.56
CA LEU A 162 21.07 -3.18 -21.50
C LEU A 162 21.76 -3.00 -22.86
#